data_AF-F6BKC9-F1
#
_entry.id   AF-F6BKC9-F1
#
_cell.length_a   1.000
_cell.length_b   1.000
_cell.length_c   1.000
_cell.angle_alpha   90.00
_cell.angle_beta   90.00
_cell.angle_gamma   90.00
#
_symmetry.space_group_name_H-M   'P 1'
#
loop_
_entity.id
_entity.type
_entity.pdbx_description
1 polymer ?
#
loop_
_entity_poly.entity_id
_entity_poly.type
_entity_poly.pdbx_seq_one_letter_code
_entity_poly.pdbx_strand_id
1 'polypeptide(L)'
;MSDIDEIKKLMERLTESEKDKEEASKKMQEVLSKSIREVKEILLTLKKYIANENVTLRSYSGKTFTTGEGIIIYDRGIDEKIILKSDGSFYLYKVENDQLVTEKIEDLDIHDYMSYDTLFDSVKKSLIKCIQKNEEDILAYKSTMLKIDKYNKDLEEILALKNTTEENKSNEQKQ
;
A
#
# COMPACT_ATOMS: atom_id res chain seq x y z
N MET A 1 44.09 -46.29 5.88
CA MET A 1 44.32 -44.82 5.94
C MET A 1 44.68 -44.50 7.37
N SER A 2 45.56 -43.52 7.60
CA SER A 2 45.85 -43.05 8.96
C SER A 2 44.69 -42.17 9.42
N ASP A 3 44.28 -42.27 10.69
CA ASP A 3 43.23 -41.42 11.29
C ASP A 3 43.50 -39.92 11.06
N ILE A 4 44.77 -39.53 10.94
CA ILE A 4 45.21 -38.17 10.63
C ILE A 4 44.79 -37.73 9.21
N ASP A 5 44.83 -38.63 8.23
CA ASP A 5 44.41 -38.33 6.85
C ASP A 5 42.88 -38.17 6.75
N GLU A 6 42.13 -38.91 7.57
CA GLU A 6 40.68 -38.75 7.66
C GLU A 6 40.31 -37.41 8.31
N ILE A 7 41.00 -37.03 9.39
CA ILE A 7 40.82 -35.70 10.02
C ILE A 7 41.14 -34.56 9.03
N LYS A 8 42.22 -34.68 8.23
CA LYS A 8 42.54 -33.68 7.20
C LYS A 8 41.43 -33.53 6.15
N LYS A 9 40.89 -34.65 5.65
CA LYS A 9 39.77 -34.63 4.70
C LYS A 9 38.52 -34.01 5.30
N LEU A 10 38.25 -34.24 6.59
CA LEU A 10 37.12 -33.61 7.27
C LEU A 10 37.32 -32.10 7.43
N MET A 11 38.55 -31.64 7.74
CA MET A 11 38.86 -30.20 7.81
C MET A 11 38.76 -29.51 6.45
N GLU A 12 39.23 -30.16 5.37
CA GLU A 12 39.06 -29.64 4.00
C GLU A 12 37.58 -29.50 3.64
N ARG A 13 36.76 -30.51 3.93
CA ARG A 13 35.31 -30.46 3.70
C ARG A 13 34.61 -29.39 4.53
N LEU A 14 35.02 -29.20 5.78
CA LEU A 14 34.48 -28.12 6.62
C LEU A 14 34.80 -26.75 6.01
N THR A 15 36.04 -26.55 5.57
CA THR A 15 36.49 -25.30 4.94
C THR A 15 35.72 -25.01 3.65
N GLU A 16 35.51 -26.02 2.81
CA GLU A 16 34.69 -25.91 1.59
C GLU A 16 33.24 -25.58 1.93
N SER A 17 32.65 -26.27 2.91
CA SER A 17 31.28 -26.01 3.36
C SER A 17 31.08 -24.62 3.96
N GLU A 18 32.08 -24.06 4.66
CA GLU A 18 32.03 -22.70 5.19
C GLU A 18 32.05 -21.67 4.06
N LYS A 19 32.88 -21.90 3.03
CA LYS A 19 32.94 -21.04 1.84
C LYS A 19 31.63 -21.08 1.06
N ASP A 20 31.05 -22.26 0.85
CA ASP A 20 29.77 -22.41 0.18
C ASP A 20 28.65 -21.70 0.94
N LYS A 21 28.66 -21.80 2.29
CA LYS A 21 27.72 -21.09 3.16
C LYS A 21 27.86 -19.57 3.02
N GLU A 22 29.09 -19.05 2.98
CA GLU A 22 29.33 -17.62 2.80
C GLU A 22 28.82 -17.13 1.44
N GLU A 23 29.09 -17.86 0.36
CA GLU A 23 28.63 -17.51 -0.98
C GLU A 23 27.10 -17.55 -1.09
N ALA A 24 26.47 -18.60 -0.54
CA ALA A 24 25.02 -18.71 -0.49
C ALA A 24 24.38 -17.56 0.30
N SER A 25 24.99 -17.18 1.43
CA SER A 25 24.52 -16.05 2.25
C SER A 25 24.60 -14.72 1.50
N LYS A 26 25.70 -14.45 0.78
CA LYS A 26 25.83 -13.23 -0.05
C LYS A 26 24.78 -13.18 -1.16
N LYS A 27 24.61 -14.27 -1.90
CA LYS A 27 23.58 -14.37 -2.96
C LYS A 27 22.18 -14.14 -2.39
N MET A 28 21.89 -14.68 -1.20
CA MET A 28 20.60 -14.47 -0.55
C MET A 28 20.38 -13.00 -0.20
N GLN A 29 21.38 -12.32 0.39
CA GLN A 29 21.29 -10.89 0.72
C GLN A 29 21.07 -10.01 -0.52
N GLU A 30 21.73 -10.32 -1.64
CA GLU A 30 21.53 -9.61 -2.91
C GLU A 30 20.09 -9.75 -3.44
N VAL A 31 19.57 -10.99 -3.45
CA VAL A 31 18.19 -11.26 -3.88
C VAL A 31 17.19 -10.55 -2.99
N LEU A 32 17.36 -10.62 -1.66
CA LEU A 32 16.47 -9.98 -0.70
C LEU A 32 16.48 -8.47 -0.84
N SER A 33 17.66 -7.85 -0.94
CA SER A 33 17.80 -6.39 -1.13
C SER A 33 17.06 -5.93 -2.38
N LYS A 34 17.21 -6.68 -3.49
CA LYS A 34 16.51 -6.39 -4.74
C LYS A 34 14.99 -6.52 -4.60
N SER A 35 14.52 -7.59 -3.97
CA SER A 35 13.09 -7.83 -3.75
C SER A 35 12.44 -6.78 -2.87
N ILE A 36 13.09 -6.38 -1.77
CA ILE A 36 12.58 -5.32 -0.88
C ILE A 36 12.49 -3.99 -1.64
N ARG A 37 13.49 -3.66 -2.46
CA ARG A 37 13.45 -2.46 -3.30
C ARG A 37 12.27 -2.48 -4.26
N GLU A 38 12.05 -3.58 -4.97
CA GLU A 38 10.90 -3.72 -5.89
C GLU A 38 9.57 -3.60 -5.16
N VAL A 39 9.44 -4.21 -3.97
CA VAL A 39 8.26 -4.08 -3.10
C VAL A 39 8.00 -2.61 -2.76
N LYS A 40 9.02 -1.88 -2.32
CA LYS A 40 8.90 -0.45 -2.00
C LYS A 40 8.47 0.37 -3.21
N GLU A 41 9.08 0.13 -4.37
CA GLU A 41 8.73 0.83 -5.61
C GLU A 41 7.26 0.61 -6.00
N ILE A 42 6.77 -0.63 -5.89
CA ILE A 42 5.36 -0.96 -6.14
C ILE A 42 4.45 -0.20 -5.17
N LEU A 43 4.74 -0.27 -3.86
CA LEU A 43 3.92 0.39 -2.84
C LEU A 43 3.90 1.91 -3.02
N LEU A 44 5.05 2.53 -3.30
CA LEU A 44 5.16 3.96 -3.55
C LEU A 44 4.43 4.39 -4.83
N THR A 45 4.42 3.55 -5.86
CA THR A 45 3.62 3.79 -7.07
C THR A 45 2.12 3.80 -6.75
N LEU A 46 1.70 2.94 -5.82
CA LEU A 46 0.32 2.85 -5.35
C LEU A 46 -0.04 3.90 -4.29
N LYS A 47 0.90 4.73 -3.83
CA LYS A 47 0.74 5.67 -2.70
C LYS A 47 -0.57 6.45 -2.77
N LYS A 48 -0.93 6.98 -3.93
CA LYS A 48 -2.16 7.79 -4.14
C LYS A 48 -3.46 7.05 -3.78
N TYR A 49 -3.43 5.72 -3.81
CA TYR A 49 -4.59 4.87 -3.59
C TYR A 49 -4.61 4.26 -2.18
N ILE A 50 -3.44 4.01 -1.59
CA ILE A 50 -3.30 3.22 -0.33
C ILE A 50 -2.67 3.98 0.84
N ALA A 51 -2.06 5.15 0.60
CA ALA A 51 -1.49 5.93 1.68
C ALA A 51 -2.60 6.49 2.58
N ASN A 52 -2.32 6.48 3.88
CA ASN A 52 -3.14 7.15 4.87
C ASN A 52 -2.51 8.50 5.19
N GLU A 53 -3.30 9.56 5.08
CA GLU A 53 -2.85 10.94 5.38
C GLU A 53 -2.51 11.13 6.86
N ASN A 54 -3.23 10.43 7.74
CA ASN A 54 -3.10 10.54 9.19
C ASN A 54 -3.03 9.16 9.83
N VAL A 55 -1.86 8.51 9.76
CA VAL A 55 -1.66 7.29 10.54
C VAL A 55 -1.55 7.64 12.02
N THR A 56 -2.31 6.95 12.85
CA THR A 56 -2.35 7.18 14.30
C THR A 56 -2.00 5.91 15.08
N LEU A 57 -1.39 6.13 16.24
CA LEU A 57 -1.16 5.13 17.27
C LEU A 57 -1.77 5.62 18.57
N ARG A 58 -2.17 4.70 19.45
CA ARG A 58 -2.81 5.02 20.72
C ARG A 58 -2.13 4.25 21.84
N SER A 59 -1.83 4.93 22.95
CA SER A 59 -1.39 4.27 24.17
C SER A 59 -2.55 3.59 24.89
N TYR A 60 -2.26 2.61 25.72
CA TYR A 60 -3.26 1.98 26.59
C TYR A 60 -3.87 2.95 27.63
N SER A 61 -3.22 4.09 27.91
CA SER A 61 -3.78 5.17 28.73
C SER A 61 -4.76 6.07 27.97
N GLY A 62 -4.90 5.89 26.65
CA GLY A 62 -5.85 6.60 25.79
C GLY A 62 -5.25 7.79 25.02
N LYS A 63 -3.96 8.09 25.17
CA LYS A 63 -3.29 9.14 24.37
C LYS A 63 -3.16 8.71 22.93
N THR A 64 -3.37 9.64 21.99
CA THR A 64 -3.25 9.37 20.55
C THR A 64 -2.07 10.16 19.99
N PHE A 65 -1.28 9.52 19.14
CA PHE A 65 -0.11 10.04 18.47
C PHE A 65 -0.29 9.93 16.97
N THR A 66 0.04 10.99 16.23
CA THR A 66 -0.03 11.01 14.76
C THR A 66 1.37 10.88 14.20
N THR A 67 1.58 9.95 13.28
CA THR A 67 2.87 9.75 12.63
C THR A 67 2.95 10.41 11.25
N GLY A 68 1.85 11.01 10.79
CA GLY A 68 1.71 11.69 9.51
C GLY A 68 1.34 10.74 8.36
N GLU A 69 1.62 11.17 7.13
CA GLU A 69 1.29 10.41 5.93
C GLU A 69 2.21 9.17 5.79
N GLY A 70 1.64 8.05 5.35
CA GLY A 70 2.43 6.88 4.96
C GLY A 70 1.58 5.67 4.60
N ILE A 71 2.25 4.62 4.14
CA ILE A 71 1.62 3.34 3.82
C ILE A 71 1.89 2.39 4.99
N ILE A 72 0.84 1.88 5.64
CA ILE A 72 0.97 0.92 6.73
C ILE A 72 1.32 -0.44 6.13
N ILE A 73 2.51 -0.94 6.43
CA ILE A 73 3.04 -2.21 5.94
C ILE A 73 2.69 -3.34 6.89
N TYR A 74 2.80 -3.04 8.18
CA TYR A 74 2.50 -3.96 9.25
C TYR A 74 1.79 -3.23 10.37
N ASP A 75 0.76 -3.87 10.90
CA ASP A 75 -0.06 -3.33 11.98
C ASP A 75 -0.06 -4.34 13.12
N ARG A 76 0.58 -3.98 14.24
CA ARG A 76 0.67 -4.81 15.44
C ARG A 76 -0.15 -4.22 16.57
N GLY A 77 -1.41 -3.87 16.28
CA GLY A 77 -2.36 -3.42 17.27
C GLY A 77 -2.48 -1.89 17.32
N ILE A 78 -2.78 -1.35 18.51
CA ILE A 78 -3.09 0.08 18.65
C ILE A 78 -1.84 0.95 18.81
N ASP A 79 -0.74 0.36 19.26
CA ASP A 79 0.45 1.03 19.78
C ASP A 79 1.73 0.74 19.01
N GLU A 80 1.73 -0.18 18.03
CA GLU A 80 2.89 -0.50 17.20
C GLU A 80 2.54 -0.70 15.71
N LYS A 81 3.23 0.01 14.80
CA LYS A 81 3.03 -0.08 13.34
C LYS A 81 4.34 0.12 12.58
N ILE A 82 4.49 -0.56 11.44
CA ILE A 82 5.55 -0.30 10.46
C ILE A 82 4.95 0.48 9.30
N ILE A 83 5.56 1.62 8.99
CA ILE A 83 5.08 2.54 7.98
C ILE A 83 6.18 2.77 6.94
N LEU A 84 5.85 2.58 5.66
CA LEU A 84 6.67 3.03 4.54
C LEU A 84 6.38 4.51 4.29
N LYS A 85 7.41 5.34 4.41
CA LYS A 85 7.36 6.78 4.16
C LYS A 85 7.68 7.11 2.70
N SER A 86 7.36 8.33 2.29
CA SER A 86 7.57 8.81 0.92
C SER A 86 9.04 8.93 0.52
N ASP A 87 9.94 8.97 1.51
CA ASP A 87 11.39 8.90 1.32
C ASP A 87 11.87 7.47 0.95
N GLY A 88 10.96 6.49 0.93
CA GLY A 88 11.25 5.08 0.64
C GLY A 88 11.82 4.30 1.83
N SER A 89 11.83 4.88 3.03
CA SER A 89 12.31 4.22 4.25
C SER A 89 11.16 3.59 5.04
N PHE A 90 11.43 2.44 5.67
CA PHE A 90 10.53 1.86 6.65
C PHE A 90 10.81 2.47 8.02
N TYR A 91 9.75 2.80 8.74
CA TYR A 91 9.84 3.28 10.11
C TYR A 91 8.95 2.43 11.01
N LEU A 92 9.52 1.94 12.10
CA LEU A 92 8.76 1.44 13.23
C LEU A 92 8.29 2.62 14.06
N TYR A 93 6.99 2.67 14.29
CA TYR A 93 6.38 3.56 15.27
C TYR A 93 5.83 2.72 16.40
N LYS A 94 6.24 3.04 17.62
CA LYS A 94 5.78 2.34 18.82
C LYS A 94 5.46 3.34 19.92
N VAL A 95 4.45 3.05 20.73
CA VAL A 95 4.12 3.85 21.91
C VAL A 95 4.67 3.15 23.15
N GLU A 96 5.69 3.73 23.78
CA GLU A 96 6.28 3.22 25.01
C GLU A 96 6.19 4.29 26.09
N ASN A 97 5.74 3.93 27.30
CA ASN A 97 5.60 4.86 28.43
C ASN A 97 4.87 6.17 28.06
N ASP A 98 3.79 6.07 27.28
CA ASP A 98 3.02 7.22 26.78
C ASP A 98 3.84 8.21 25.91
N GLN A 99 4.87 7.72 25.22
CA GLN A 99 5.65 8.48 24.27
C GLN A 99 5.73 7.73 22.94
N LEU A 100 5.71 8.48 21.84
CA LEU A 100 5.92 7.93 20.51
C LEU A 100 7.42 7.75 20.28
N VAL A 101 7.85 6.50 20.16
CA VAL A 101 9.18 6.09 19.72
C VAL A 101 9.13 5.85 18.22
N THR A 102 10.14 6.34 17.50
CA THR A 102 10.28 6.15 16.07
C THR A 102 11.68 5.65 15.76
N GLU A 103 11.76 4.55 15.01
CA GLU A 103 13.02 3.93 14.60
C GLU A 103 12.98 3.69 13.10
N LYS A 104 14.06 4.07 12.40
CA LYS A 104 14.22 3.73 10.99
C LYS A 104 14.69 2.29 10.89
N ILE A 105 14.00 1.48 10.10
CA ILE A 105 14.37 0.09 9.83
C ILE A 105 15.17 0.07 8.52
N GLU A 106 16.38 -0.48 8.58
CA GLU A 106 17.17 -0.76 7.38
C GLU A 106 16.56 -1.94 6.62
N ASP A 107 16.68 -1.93 5.30
CA ASP A 107 15.90 -2.80 4.40
C ASP A 107 16.07 -4.28 4.74
N LEU A 108 17.31 -4.69 5.00
CA LEU A 108 17.63 -6.06 5.34
C LEU A 108 17.17 -6.46 6.73
N ASP A 109 16.93 -5.51 7.64
CA ASP A 109 16.53 -5.76 9.03
C ASP A 109 15.00 -5.85 9.18
N ILE A 110 14.24 -5.59 8.11
CA ILE A 110 12.77 -5.71 8.10
C ILE A 110 12.29 -7.11 8.54
N HIS A 111 13.12 -8.13 8.32
CA HIS A 111 12.84 -9.52 8.68
C HIS A 111 12.76 -9.79 10.18
N ASP A 112 13.40 -8.94 11.01
CA ASP A 112 13.32 -9.02 12.47
C ASP A 112 11.93 -8.64 12.98
N TYR A 113 11.18 -7.88 12.16
CA TYR A 113 9.86 -7.38 12.51
C TYR A 113 8.73 -8.12 11.80
N MET A 114 8.96 -8.58 10.56
CA MET A 114 7.96 -9.31 9.78
C MET A 114 8.61 -10.26 8.77
N SER A 115 7.98 -11.41 8.51
CA SER A 115 8.47 -12.32 7.48
C SER A 115 8.35 -11.70 6.08
N TYR A 116 9.24 -12.11 5.17
CA TYR A 116 9.17 -11.69 3.77
C TYR A 116 7.83 -12.08 3.11
N ASP A 117 7.27 -13.24 3.44
CA ASP A 117 5.94 -13.64 2.96
C ASP A 117 4.86 -12.63 3.39
N THR A 118 4.91 -12.15 4.64
CA THR A 118 4.00 -11.13 5.14
C THR A 118 4.16 -9.81 4.38
N LEU A 119 5.42 -9.46 4.05
CA LEU A 119 5.72 -8.25 3.27
C LEU A 119 5.12 -8.36 1.85
N PHE A 120 5.31 -9.49 1.17
CA PHE A 120 4.70 -9.73 -0.15
C PHE A 120 3.17 -9.75 -0.09
N ASP A 121 2.59 -10.38 0.94
CA ASP A 121 1.15 -10.38 1.15
C ASP A 121 0.60 -8.96 1.37
N SER A 122 1.36 -8.07 2.01
CA SER A 122 0.97 -6.66 2.18
C SER A 122 0.84 -5.95 0.83
N VAL A 123 1.75 -6.22 -0.11
CA VAL A 123 1.69 -5.68 -1.48
C VAL A 123 0.48 -6.22 -2.22
N LYS A 124 0.24 -7.54 -2.15
CA LYS A 124 -0.90 -8.19 -2.78
C LYS A 124 -2.23 -7.63 -2.27
N LYS A 125 -2.38 -7.51 -0.96
CA LYS A 125 -3.58 -6.92 -0.33
C LYS A 125 -3.77 -5.46 -0.76
N SER A 126 -2.69 -4.69 -0.82
CA SER A 126 -2.72 -3.30 -1.28
C SER A 126 -3.19 -3.19 -2.73
N LEU A 127 -2.66 -4.04 -3.62
CA LEU A 127 -3.09 -4.10 -5.03
C LEU A 127 -4.57 -4.46 -5.17
N ILE A 128 -5.05 -5.48 -4.44
CA ILE A 128 -6.47 -5.88 -4.45
C ILE A 128 -7.34 -4.69 -4.03
N LYS A 129 -6.97 -4.00 -2.95
CA LYS A 129 -7.70 -2.82 -2.47
C LYS A 129 -7.73 -1.68 -3.49
N CYS A 130 -6.62 -1.45 -4.21
CA CYS A 130 -6.59 -0.48 -5.31
C CYS A 130 -7.57 -0.82 -6.43
N ILE A 131 -7.59 -2.10 -6.85
CA ILE A 131 -8.49 -2.57 -7.91
C ILE A 131 -9.94 -2.36 -7.50
N GLN A 132 -10.30 -2.79 -6.28
CA GLN A 132 -11.66 -2.63 -5.74
C GLN A 132 -12.08 -1.15 -5.69
N LYS A 133 -11.22 -0.26 -5.20
CA LYS A 133 -11.51 1.18 -5.15
C LYS A 133 -11.72 1.77 -6.55
N ASN A 134 -10.89 1.39 -7.51
CA ASN A 134 -11.06 1.83 -8.90
C ASN A 134 -12.38 1.35 -9.51
N GLU A 135 -12.79 0.11 -9.23
CA GLU A 135 -14.08 -0.43 -9.69
C GLU A 135 -15.27 0.33 -9.08
N GLU A 136 -15.21 0.64 -7.78
CA GLU A 136 -16.20 1.47 -7.09
C GLU A 136 -16.30 2.87 -7.70
N ASP A 137 -15.16 3.52 -7.96
CA ASP A 137 -15.12 4.84 -8.60
C ASP A 137 -15.74 4.82 -10.01
N ILE A 138 -15.44 3.78 -10.81
CA ILE A 138 -16.04 3.59 -12.14
C ILE A 138 -17.57 3.46 -12.05
N LEU A 139 -18.07 2.70 -11.08
CA LEU A 139 -19.51 2.54 -10.86
C LEU A 139 -20.16 3.87 -10.45
N ALA A 140 -19.50 4.65 -9.59
CA ALA A 140 -19.96 5.97 -9.17
C ALA A 140 -20.03 6.94 -10.36
N TYR A 141 -19.01 6.94 -11.23
CA TYR A 141 -19.02 7.76 -12.46
C TYR A 141 -20.15 7.37 -13.40
N LYS A 142 -20.36 6.07 -13.64
CA LYS A 142 -21.48 5.58 -14.49
C LYS A 142 -22.84 6.00 -13.93
N SER A 143 -23.04 5.87 -12.61
CA SER A 143 -24.28 6.30 -11.96
C SER A 143 -24.51 7.80 -12.12
N THR A 144 -23.46 8.60 -11.94
CA THR A 144 -23.52 10.06 -12.09
C THR A 144 -23.84 10.46 -13.53
N MET A 145 -23.23 9.81 -14.51
CA MET A 145 -23.52 10.02 -15.93
C MET A 145 -25.00 9.76 -16.25
N LEU A 146 -25.57 8.64 -15.78
CA LEU A 146 -26.99 8.33 -15.98
C LEU A 146 -27.92 9.38 -15.37
N LYS A 147 -27.56 9.94 -14.20
CA LYS A 147 -28.34 11.03 -13.59
C LYS A 147 -28.29 12.29 -14.45
N ILE A 148 -27.10 12.65 -14.96
CA ILE A 148 -26.93 13.80 -15.86
C ILE A 148 -27.74 13.61 -17.13
N ASP A 149 -27.69 12.43 -17.76
CA ASP A 149 -28.47 12.13 -18.97
C ASP A 149 -29.97 12.25 -18.72
N LYS A 150 -30.45 11.80 -17.56
CA LYS A 150 -31.83 11.98 -17.16
C LYS A 150 -32.19 13.46 -17.02
N TYR A 151 -31.39 14.24 -16.29
CA TYR A 151 -31.64 15.67 -16.13
C TYR A 151 -31.62 16.44 -17.45
N ASN A 152 -30.74 16.06 -18.38
CA ASN A 152 -30.71 16.65 -19.72
C ASN A 152 -31.99 16.34 -20.52
N LYS A 153 -32.48 15.10 -20.47
CA LYS A 153 -33.77 14.75 -21.09
C LYS A 153 -34.94 15.52 -20.49
N ASP A 154 -34.99 15.60 -19.16
CA ASP A 154 -36.04 16.37 -18.47
C ASP A 154 -36.01 17.85 -18.89
N LEU A 155 -34.81 18.45 -19.05
CA LEU A 155 -34.64 19.81 -19.55
C LEU A 155 -35.06 19.98 -21.01
N GLU A 156 -34.70 19.03 -21.88
CA GLU A 156 -35.13 19.00 -23.28
C GLU A 156 -36.66 18.94 -23.40
N GLU A 157 -37.32 18.12 -22.59
CA GLU A 157 -38.78 18.04 -22.53
C GLU A 157 -39.41 19.36 -22.07
N ILE A 158 -38.85 20.00 -21.02
CA ILE A 158 -39.32 21.31 -20.55
C ILE A 158 -39.17 22.39 -21.64
N LEU A 159 -38.03 22.41 -22.33
CA LEU A 159 -37.79 23.36 -23.43
C LEU A 159 -38.74 23.12 -24.60
N ALA A 160 -38.99 21.86 -24.97
CA ALA A 160 -39.93 21.50 -26.02
C ALA A 160 -41.37 21.93 -25.68
N LEU A 161 -41.82 21.71 -24.44
CA LEU A 161 -43.12 22.16 -23.95
C LEU A 161 -43.25 23.69 -23.96
N LYS A 162 -42.18 24.40 -23.57
CA LYS A 162 -42.17 25.87 -23.61
C LYS A 162 -42.34 26.40 -25.04
N ASN A 163 -41.61 25.84 -26.00
CA ASN A 163 -41.66 26.26 -27.41
C ASN A 163 -43.06 26.03 -28.03
N THR A 164 -43.68 24.87 -27.76
CA THR A 164 -45.05 24.60 -28.24
C THR A 164 -46.09 25.53 -27.61
N THR A 165 -45.89 25.94 -26.36
CA THR A 165 -46.78 26.89 -25.68
C THR A 165 -46.65 28.31 -26.25
N GLU A 166 -45.44 28.73 -26.62
CA GLU A 166 -45.19 30.03 -27.26
C GLU A 166 -45.71 30.09 -28.70
N GLU A 167 -45.61 29.00 -29.47
CA GLU A 167 -46.21 28.90 -30.82
C GLU A 167 -47.75 28.98 -30.79
N ASN A 168 -48.40 28.32 -29.83
CA ASN A 168 -49.85 28.36 -29.70
C ASN A 168 -50.37 29.75 -29.30
N LYS A 169 -49.71 30.45 -28.38
CA LYS A 169 -50.05 31.85 -28.02
C LYS A 169 -49.86 32.82 -29.19
N SER A 170 -48.89 32.57 -30.06
CA SER A 170 -48.62 33.40 -31.25
C SER A 170 -49.68 33.24 -32.34
N ASN A 171 -50.33 32.07 -32.42
CA ASN A 171 -51.41 31.80 -33.36
C ASN A 171 -52.78 32.33 -32.88
N GLU A 172 -53.04 32.35 -31.57
CA GLU A 172 -54.27 32.91 -31.01
C GLU A 172 -54.35 34.45 -31.12
N GLN A 173 -53.21 35.15 -31.19
CA GLN A 173 -53.18 36.62 -31.39
C GLN A 173 -53.36 37.06 -32.86
N LYS A 174 -53.41 36.11 -33.80
CA LYS A 174 -53.56 36.38 -35.24
C LYS A 174 -54.96 36.06 -35.79
N GLN A 175 -55.90 35.62 -34.95
CA GLN A 175 -57.34 35.52 -35.27
C GLN A 175 -58.09 36.72 -34.69
#